data_AF-A0A2U3C2W0-F1
#
_entry.id   AF-A0A2U3C2W0-F1
#
_cell.length_a   1.000
_cell.length_b   1.000
_cell.length_c   1.000
_cell.angle_alpha   90.00
_cell.angle_beta   90.00
_cell.angle_gamma   90.00
#
_symmetry.space_group_name_H-M   'P 1'
#
loop_
_entity.id
_entity.type
_entity.pdbx_description
1 polymer ?
#
loop_
_entity_poly.entity_id
_entity_poly.type
_entity_poly.pdbx_seq_one_letter_code
_entity_poly.pdbx_strand_id
1 'polypeptide(L)'
;MDGIVSVRVLEADGRLEWWDVFCGTDGEASTVEVVSPSPGRQRFHGEGADLFDALRALRLELEERGAFLLCAGAARNAHQSGALASFHDGAVVYLLEAGWRPKRQAWIFDPAEPEDAGTVAEQVEFFERWVRGRQTRGPFSNVLDWLYDLWHKVK
;
A
#
# COMPACT_ATOMS: atom_id res chain seq x y z
N MET A 1 4.32 -11.95 9.94
CA MET A 1 5.72 -11.93 9.43
C MET A 1 6.50 -10.93 10.26
N ASP A 2 7.55 -11.38 10.95
CA ASP A 2 8.41 -10.48 11.72
C ASP A 2 9.77 -10.39 11.04
N GLY A 3 10.27 -9.18 10.81
CA GLY A 3 11.53 -9.03 10.10
C GLY A 3 11.99 -7.60 9.90
N ILE A 4 13.18 -7.51 9.30
CA ILE A 4 13.79 -6.26 8.86
C ILE A 4 13.98 -6.37 7.35
N VAL A 5 13.52 -5.35 6.63
CA VAL A 5 13.73 -5.21 5.19
C VAL A 5 14.18 -3.78 4.90
N SER A 6 15.19 -3.63 4.04
CA SER A 6 15.62 -2.30 3.61
C SER A 6 14.88 -1.93 2.33
N VAL A 7 14.30 -0.73 2.28
CA VAL A 7 13.61 -0.18 1.11
C VAL A 7 14.22 1.15 0.71
N ARG A 8 14.11 1.50 -0.58
CA ARG A 8 14.47 2.85 -1.02
C ARG A 8 13.36 3.83 -0.66
N VAL A 9 13.74 5.05 -0.35
CA VAL A 9 12.84 6.16 -0.05
C VAL A 9 13.22 7.33 -0.95
N LEU A 10 12.23 7.89 -1.63
CA LEU A 10 12.33 9.18 -2.30
C LEU A 10 11.97 10.27 -1.29
N GLU A 11 12.94 11.10 -0.92
CA GLU A 11 12.73 12.23 -0.01
C GLU A 11 12.22 13.47 -0.76
N ALA A 12 11.69 14.45 -0.01
CA ALA A 12 11.10 15.66 -0.57
C ALA A 12 12.08 16.54 -1.37
N ASP A 13 13.37 16.42 -1.10
CA ASP A 13 14.43 17.10 -1.87
C ASP A 13 14.81 16.36 -3.17
N GLY A 14 14.16 15.22 -3.46
CA GLY A 14 14.41 14.36 -4.61
C GLY A 14 15.53 13.33 -4.39
N ARG A 15 16.14 13.28 -3.20
CA ARG A 15 17.19 12.31 -2.88
C ARG A 15 16.61 10.92 -2.69
N LEU A 16 17.43 9.92 -2.99
CA LEU A 16 17.10 8.51 -2.83
C LEU A 16 18.01 7.90 -1.76
N GLU A 17 17.41 7.37 -0.69
CA GLU A 17 18.13 6.73 0.41
C GLU A 17 17.55 5.37 0.76
N TRP A 18 18.36 4.51 1.36
CA TRP A 18 17.90 3.21 1.89
C TRP A 18 17.52 3.36 3.35
N TRP A 19 16.28 3.00 3.68
CA TRP A 19 15.76 3.03 5.05
C TRP A 19 15.44 1.60 5.49
N ASP A 20 15.70 1.30 6.76
CA ASP A 20 15.32 0.02 7.34
C ASP A 20 13.87 0.08 7.79
N VAL A 21 13.11 -0.93 7.36
CA VAL A 21 11.73 -1.18 7.73
C VAL A 21 11.69 -2.37 8.68
N PHE A 22 11.09 -2.17 9.83
CA PHE A 22 10.82 -3.20 10.83
C PHE A 22 9.33 -3.51 10.75
N CYS A 23 8.98 -4.78 10.59
CA CYS A 23 7.58 -5.18 10.58
C CYS A 23 7.35 -6.37 11.52
N GLY A 24 6.13 -6.45 12.04
CA GLY A 24 5.72 -7.56 12.88
C GLY A 24 4.22 -7.66 13.05
N THR A 25 3.78 -8.80 13.54
CA THR A 25 2.39 -9.04 13.95
C THR A 25 2.36 -9.71 15.31
N ASP A 26 1.54 -9.20 16.23
CA ASP A 26 1.39 -9.78 17.57
C ASP A 26 0.09 -10.60 17.72
N GLY A 27 -0.63 -10.79 16.62
CA GLY A 27 -1.89 -11.53 16.56
C GLY A 27 -3.14 -10.67 16.80
N GLU A 28 -3.00 -9.43 17.28
CA GLU A 28 -4.09 -8.46 17.44
C GLU A 28 -3.95 -7.32 16.42
N ALA A 29 -2.72 -6.85 16.20
CA ALA A 29 -2.39 -5.85 15.21
C ALA A 29 -1.10 -6.20 14.45
N SER A 30 -0.93 -5.53 13.32
CA SER A 30 0.32 -5.51 12.59
C SER A 30 0.97 -4.14 12.70
N THR A 31 2.30 -4.12 12.76
CA THR A 31 3.08 -2.90 12.92
C THR A 31 4.14 -2.79 11.84
N VAL A 32 4.39 -1.56 11.39
CA VAL A 32 5.49 -1.20 10.50
C VAL A 32 6.17 0.04 11.08
N GLU A 33 7.48 -0.03 11.31
CA GLU A 33 8.31 1.11 11.70
C GLU A 33 9.39 1.33 10.63
N VAL A 34 9.67 2.59 10.28
CA VAL A 34 10.83 2.91 9.44
C VAL A 34 11.76 3.89 10.13
N VAL A 35 13.05 3.74 9.85
CA VAL A 35 14.09 4.52 10.50
C VAL A 35 14.99 5.19 9.46
N SER A 36 15.04 6.52 9.47
CA SER A 36 15.88 7.27 8.53
C SER A 36 17.38 7.12 8.88
N PRO A 37 18.28 6.95 7.90
CA PRO A 37 19.72 6.76 8.12
C PRO A 37 20.48 8.09 8.37
N SER A 38 19.86 9.23 8.09
CA SER A 38 20.44 10.57 8.14
C SER A 38 20.69 11.10 9.57
N PRO A 39 21.62 12.06 9.78
CA PRO A 39 21.89 12.62 11.10
C PRO A 39 20.65 13.29 11.67
N GLY A 40 20.09 12.70 12.73
CA GLY A 40 18.78 13.07 13.30
C GLY A 40 17.80 11.90 13.41
N ARG A 41 18.14 10.72 12.84
CA ARG A 41 17.45 9.41 12.95
C ARG A 41 15.99 9.53 13.36
N GLN A 42 15.15 9.81 12.37
CA GLN A 42 13.72 9.92 12.58
C GLN A 42 13.09 8.54 12.50
N ARG A 43 12.07 8.32 13.32
CA ARG A 43 11.29 7.08 13.36
C ARG A 43 9.86 7.41 13.03
N PHE A 44 9.28 6.55 12.22
CA PHE A 44 7.91 6.64 11.77
C PHE A 44 7.25 5.31 12.08
N HIS A 45 5.99 5.34 12.47
CA HIS A 45 5.29 4.14 12.89
C HIS A 45 3.87 4.11 12.32
N GLY A 46 3.46 2.93 11.87
CA GLY A 46 2.10 2.63 11.48
C GLY A 46 1.62 1.33 12.10
N GLU A 47 0.36 1.32 12.49
CA GLU A 47 -0.35 0.16 13.04
C GLU A 47 -1.63 -0.06 12.22
N GLY A 48 -2.02 -1.32 12.04
CA GLY A 48 -3.21 -1.67 11.28
C GLY A 48 -3.66 -3.10 11.54
N ALA A 49 -4.82 -3.46 10.99
CA ALA A 49 -5.39 -4.80 11.11
C ALA A 49 -4.50 -5.87 10.44
N ASP A 50 -3.74 -5.47 9.42
CA ASP A 50 -2.75 -6.29 8.73
C ASP A 50 -1.53 -5.45 8.32
N LEU A 51 -0.49 -6.09 7.78
CA LEU A 51 0.75 -5.41 7.42
C LEU A 51 0.58 -4.33 6.34
N PHE A 52 -0.40 -4.48 5.46
CA PHE A 52 -0.66 -3.48 4.41
C PHE A 52 -1.39 -2.27 4.97
N ASP A 53 -2.35 -2.46 5.87
CA ASP A 53 -2.99 -1.38 6.62
C ASP A 53 -1.99 -0.62 7.50
N ALA A 54 -1.08 -1.34 8.18
CA ALA A 54 -0.01 -0.73 8.96
C ALA A 54 0.95 0.09 8.08
N LEU A 55 1.36 -0.46 6.93
CA LEU A 55 2.16 0.25 5.94
C LEU A 55 1.44 1.50 5.40
N ARG A 56 0.12 1.41 5.17
CA ARG A 56 -0.69 2.54 4.72
C ARG A 56 -0.77 3.63 5.78
N ALA A 57 -0.94 3.28 7.05
CA ALA A 57 -0.93 4.23 8.17
C ALA A 57 0.41 4.97 8.27
N LEU A 58 1.52 4.23 8.20
CA LEU A 58 2.87 4.79 8.15
C LEU A 58 3.04 5.77 6.97
N ARG A 59 2.58 5.39 5.79
CA ARG A 59 2.72 6.21 4.57
C ARG A 59 2.02 7.56 4.67
N LEU A 60 0.89 7.64 5.37
CA LEU A 60 0.23 8.93 5.59
C LEU A 60 1.15 9.93 6.32
N GLU A 61 1.93 9.48 7.30
CA GLU A 61 2.90 10.33 7.99
C GLU A 61 4.08 10.74 7.09
N LEU A 62 4.55 9.82 6.24
CA LEU A 62 5.64 10.10 5.29
C LEU A 62 5.20 11.09 4.19
N GLU A 63 3.96 10.96 3.71
CA GLU A 63 3.39 11.83 2.68
C GLU A 63 3.29 13.29 3.12
N GLU A 64 2.95 13.56 4.40
CA GLU A 64 2.94 14.92 4.97
C GLU A 64 4.31 15.62 4.87
N ARG A 65 5.37 14.83 4.75
CA ARG A 65 6.76 15.30 4.64
C ARG A 65 7.30 15.22 3.23
N GLY A 66 6.48 14.80 2.25
CA GLY A 66 6.89 14.61 0.86
C GLY A 66 7.82 13.41 0.64
N ALA A 67 7.82 12.42 1.55
CA ALA A 67 8.63 11.22 1.43
C ALA A 67 7.80 10.02 0.94
N PHE A 68 8.37 9.21 0.06
CA PHE A 68 7.69 8.05 -0.54
C PHE A 68 8.55 6.79 -0.44
N LEU A 69 7.99 5.73 0.14
CA LEU A 69 8.59 4.41 0.11
C LEU A 69 8.52 3.87 -1.32
N LEU A 70 9.63 3.32 -1.82
CA LEU A 70 9.75 2.76 -3.16
C LEU A 70 9.60 1.25 -3.11
N CYS A 71 8.40 0.81 -2.71
CA CYS A 71 8.02 -0.59 -2.66
C CYS A 71 6.65 -0.83 -3.28
N ALA A 72 6.35 -2.09 -3.62
CA ALA A 72 5.12 -2.49 -4.28
C ALA A 72 3.87 -2.10 -3.48
N GLY A 73 3.90 -2.16 -2.14
CA GLY A 73 2.79 -1.70 -1.29
C GLY A 73 2.51 -0.20 -1.37
N ALA A 74 3.50 0.60 -1.81
CA ALA A 74 3.41 2.04 -2.00
C ALA A 74 3.15 2.46 -3.46
N ALA A 75 3.07 1.50 -4.39
CA ALA A 75 2.75 1.81 -5.78
C ALA A 75 1.31 2.31 -5.93
N ARG A 76 1.10 3.30 -6.81
CA ARG A 76 -0.22 3.90 -7.10
C ARG A 76 -1.27 2.89 -7.55
N ASN A 77 -0.85 1.78 -8.15
CA ASN A 77 -1.73 0.74 -8.64
C ASN A 77 -1.81 -0.49 -7.70
N ALA A 78 -1.20 -0.43 -6.53
CA ALA A 78 -1.28 -1.52 -5.58
C ALA A 78 -2.66 -1.56 -4.91
N HIS A 79 -3.19 -2.76 -4.69
CA HIS A 79 -4.45 -2.94 -4.01
C HIS A 79 -4.48 -4.28 -3.29
N GLN A 80 -4.98 -4.28 -2.07
CA GLN A 80 -5.26 -5.49 -1.32
C GLN A 80 -6.76 -5.71 -1.23
N SER A 81 -7.21 -6.90 -1.65
CA SER A 81 -8.59 -7.33 -1.45
C SER A 81 -8.74 -7.97 -0.07
N GLY A 82 -9.94 -7.91 0.54
CA GLY A 82 -10.19 -8.53 1.85
C GLY A 82 -9.85 -10.04 1.93
N ALA A 83 -10.05 -10.80 0.84
CA ALA A 83 -9.61 -12.20 0.81
C ALA A 83 -8.08 -12.37 0.82
N LEU A 84 -7.33 -11.40 0.27
CA LEU A 84 -5.87 -11.40 0.23
C LEU A 84 -5.27 -10.89 1.55
N ALA A 85 -5.97 -10.01 2.27
CA ALA A 85 -5.59 -9.56 3.61
C ALA A 85 -5.41 -10.74 4.59
N SER A 86 -6.28 -11.75 4.51
CA SER A 86 -6.17 -12.97 5.33
C SER A 86 -5.03 -13.91 4.90
N PHE A 87 -4.37 -13.67 3.76
CA PHE A 87 -3.21 -14.46 3.33
C PHE A 87 -1.91 -13.76 3.72
N HIS A 88 -1.00 -14.52 4.32
CA HIS A 88 0.33 -14.03 4.72
C HIS A 88 0.28 -12.74 5.57
N ASP A 89 -0.72 -12.62 6.44
CA ASP A 89 -0.92 -11.46 7.34
C ASP A 89 -0.92 -10.10 6.59
N GLY A 90 -1.50 -10.07 5.39
CA GLY A 90 -1.56 -8.87 4.57
C GLY A 90 -0.24 -8.49 3.89
N ALA A 91 0.76 -9.37 3.84
CA ALA A 91 2.06 -9.08 3.24
C ALA A 91 2.07 -9.11 1.69
N VAL A 92 0.93 -9.36 1.03
CA VAL A 92 0.80 -9.46 -0.43
C VAL A 92 -0.24 -8.47 -0.96
N VAL A 93 0.08 -7.84 -2.09
CA VAL A 93 -0.81 -6.93 -2.83
C VAL A 93 -0.97 -7.38 -4.28
N TYR A 94 -2.05 -6.94 -4.90
CA TYR A 94 -2.19 -6.94 -6.35
C TYR A 94 -1.67 -5.63 -6.94
N LEU A 95 -0.80 -5.72 -7.94
CA LEU A 95 -0.49 -4.62 -8.84
C LEU A 95 -1.51 -4.63 -9.97
N LEU A 96 -2.36 -3.60 -10.00
CA LEU A 96 -3.46 -3.47 -10.95
C LEU A 96 -2.96 -2.84 -12.26
N GLU A 97 -3.37 -3.42 -13.38
CA GLU A 97 -3.09 -2.86 -14.69
C GLU A 97 -4.37 -2.26 -15.30
N ALA A 98 -4.21 -1.15 -16.03
CA ALA A 98 -5.32 -0.50 -16.71
C ALA A 98 -5.94 -1.43 -17.77
N GLY A 99 -7.27 -1.35 -17.92
CA GLY A 99 -7.97 -2.04 -19.01
C GLY A 99 -8.19 -3.54 -18.79
N TRP A 100 -8.39 -4.00 -17.55
CA TRP A 100 -8.71 -5.40 -17.22
C TRP A 100 -7.59 -6.39 -17.61
N ARG A 101 -6.34 -6.02 -17.40
CA ARG A 101 -5.23 -6.97 -17.53
C ARG A 101 -5.10 -7.83 -16.26
N PRO A 102 -4.43 -9.00 -16.36
CA PRO A 102 -4.20 -9.86 -15.22
C PRO A 102 -3.56 -9.07 -14.08
N LYS A 103 -4.05 -9.29 -12.87
CA LYS A 103 -3.40 -8.75 -11.67
C LYS A 103 -2.11 -9.51 -11.45
N ARG A 104 -1.02 -8.80 -11.17
CA ARG A 104 0.22 -9.43 -10.67
C ARG A 104 0.22 -9.36 -9.15
N GLN A 105 0.63 -10.44 -8.48
CA GLN A 105 0.89 -10.41 -7.04
C GLN A 105 2.34 -9.99 -6.77
N ALA A 106 2.54 -9.21 -5.72
CA ALA A 106 3.84 -8.80 -5.22
C ALA A 106 3.81 -8.75 -3.68
N TRP A 107 4.95 -9.00 -3.06
CA TRP A 107 5.10 -8.73 -1.62
C TRP A 107 5.13 -7.23 -1.39
N ILE A 108 4.55 -6.75 -0.29
CA ILE A 108 4.40 -5.31 -0.04
C ILE A 108 5.74 -4.54 -0.02
N PHE A 109 6.84 -5.22 0.29
CA PHE A 109 8.19 -4.64 0.31
C PHE A 109 9.04 -4.98 -0.92
N ASP A 110 8.47 -5.65 -1.95
CA ASP A 110 9.17 -5.82 -3.23
C ASP A 110 9.52 -4.43 -3.80
N PRO A 111 10.70 -4.24 -4.43
CA PRO A 111 11.11 -2.94 -4.94
C PRO A 111 10.15 -2.36 -5.99
N ALA A 112 9.96 -1.04 -5.99
CA ALA A 112 9.24 -0.29 -7.02
C ALA A 112 10.09 0.88 -7.52
N GLU A 113 9.80 1.37 -8.73
CA GLU A 113 10.47 2.56 -9.26
C GLU A 113 9.83 3.85 -8.72
N PRO A 114 10.56 4.97 -8.65
CA PRO A 114 10.03 6.26 -8.19
C PRO A 114 8.74 6.70 -8.90
N GLU A 115 8.61 6.40 -10.19
CA GLU A 115 7.45 6.76 -11.01
C GLU A 115 6.21 5.93 -10.69
N ASP A 116 6.38 4.75 -10.06
CA ASP A 116 5.27 3.88 -9.68
C ASP A 116 4.70 4.27 -8.31
N ALA A 117 5.55 4.80 -7.42
CA ALA A 117 5.16 5.24 -6.08
C ALA A 117 4.13 6.37 -6.14
N GLY A 118 3.27 6.44 -5.12
CA GLY A 118 2.41 7.59 -4.94
C GLY A 118 1.67 7.59 -3.62
N THR A 119 0.76 8.54 -3.50
CA THR A 119 0.01 8.79 -2.27
C THR A 119 -1.03 7.70 -2.00
N VAL A 120 -1.42 7.56 -0.74
CA VAL A 120 -2.55 6.71 -0.34
C VAL A 120 -3.83 7.15 -1.06
N ALA A 121 -4.02 8.46 -1.26
CA ALA A 121 -5.16 9.00 -2.00
C ALA A 121 -5.14 8.57 -3.48
N GLU A 122 -4.01 8.72 -4.18
CA GLU A 122 -3.87 8.29 -5.58
C GLU A 122 -4.10 6.79 -5.74
N GLN A 123 -3.71 5.99 -4.75
CA GLN A 123 -3.93 4.55 -4.74
C GLN A 123 -5.42 4.18 -4.65
N VAL A 124 -6.17 4.89 -3.80
CA VAL A 124 -7.64 4.76 -3.72
C VAL A 124 -8.28 5.18 -5.04
N GLU A 125 -7.89 6.33 -5.59
CA GLU A 125 -8.42 6.81 -6.86
C GLU A 125 -8.12 5.85 -8.02
N PHE A 126 -6.92 5.26 -8.06
CA PHE A 126 -6.56 4.28 -9.07
C PHE A 126 -7.48 3.07 -9.00
N PHE A 127 -7.70 2.55 -7.79
CA PHE A 127 -8.61 1.43 -7.59
C PHE A 127 -10.03 1.76 -8.03
N GLU A 128 -10.56 2.92 -7.66
CA GLU A 128 -11.89 3.37 -8.11
C GLU A 128 -11.99 3.46 -9.64
N ARG A 129 -10.99 4.03 -10.30
CA ARG A 129 -10.94 4.09 -11.78
C ARG A 129 -10.89 2.69 -12.39
N TRP A 130 -10.12 1.77 -11.79
CA TRP A 130 -10.03 0.38 -12.23
C TRP A 130 -11.38 -0.33 -12.11
N VAL A 131 -12.12 -0.14 -11.01
CA VAL A 131 -13.47 -0.66 -10.80
C VAL A 131 -14.47 -0.06 -11.79
N ARG A 132 -14.47 1.27 -12.00
CA ARG A 132 -15.37 1.91 -12.99
C ARG A 132 -15.10 1.42 -14.42
N GLY A 133 -13.82 1.22 -14.76
CA GLY A 133 -13.42 0.64 -16.04
C GLY A 133 -14.02 -0.75 -16.30
N ARG A 134 -14.27 -1.54 -15.24
CA ARG A 134 -14.98 -2.83 -15.31
C ARG A 134 -16.45 -2.67 -15.73
N GLN A 135 -17.14 -1.66 -15.19
CA GLN A 135 -18.59 -1.50 -15.37
C GLN A 135 -19.00 -1.06 -16.79
N THR A 136 -18.09 -0.43 -17.53
CA THR A 136 -18.38 0.08 -18.89
C THR A 136 -18.43 -1.00 -19.98
N ARG A 137 -18.20 -2.29 -19.66
CA ARG A 137 -18.24 -3.40 -20.64
C ARG A 137 -18.89 -4.69 -20.07
N GLY A 138 -20.23 -4.80 -20.19
CA GLY A 138 -21.01 -6.05 -20.12
C GLY A 138 -21.48 -6.54 -18.73
N PRO A 139 -22.60 -7.28 -18.61
CA PRO A 139 -23.48 -7.25 -17.43
C PRO A 139 -23.28 -8.39 -16.42
N PHE A 140 -22.07 -8.63 -15.92
CA PHE A 140 -21.87 -9.64 -14.86
C PHE A 140 -20.73 -9.29 -13.87
N SER A 141 -21.01 -8.48 -12.85
CA SER A 141 -20.27 -8.48 -11.56
C SER A 141 -21.02 -7.61 -10.52
N ASN A 142 -22.00 -8.11 -9.76
CA ASN A 142 -22.01 -9.03 -8.60
C ASN A 142 -21.35 -8.51 -7.30
N VAL A 143 -22.22 -8.14 -6.34
CA VAL A 143 -22.11 -8.09 -4.85
C VAL A 143 -20.99 -7.27 -4.23
N LEU A 144 -19.75 -7.32 -4.73
CA LEU A 144 -18.62 -6.58 -4.17
C LEU A 144 -18.73 -5.08 -4.41
N ASP A 145 -19.29 -4.67 -5.55
CA ASP A 145 -19.58 -3.26 -5.86
C ASP A 145 -20.64 -2.69 -4.88
N TRP A 146 -21.58 -3.51 -4.43
CA TRP A 146 -22.60 -3.12 -3.44
C TRP A 146 -22.02 -2.98 -2.03
N LEU A 147 -21.08 -3.85 -1.63
CA LEU A 147 -20.39 -3.76 -0.33
C LEU A 147 -19.44 -2.55 -0.27
N TYR A 148 -18.77 -2.22 -1.37
CA TYR A 148 -17.92 -1.03 -1.48
C TYR A 148 -18.75 0.25 -1.36
N ASP A 149 -19.89 0.32 -2.07
CA ASP A 149 -20.85 1.41 -1.94
C ASP A 149 -21.43 1.53 -0.52
N LEU A 150 -21.64 0.41 0.18
CA LEU A 150 -22.19 0.39 1.53
C LEU A 150 -21.19 0.93 2.57
N TRP A 151 -19.89 0.65 2.43
CA TRP A 151 -18.84 1.19 3.30
C TRP A 151 -18.75 2.72 3.15
N HIS A 152 -18.77 3.24 1.91
CA HIS A 152 -18.60 4.67 1.66
C HIS A 152 -19.86 5.53 1.85
N LYS A 153 -21.05 4.93 1.96
CA LYS A 153 -22.33 5.65 2.20
C LYS A 153 -22.70 5.79 3.68
N VAL A 154 -21.93 5.22 4.61
CA VAL A 154 -22.12 5.44 6.05
C VAL A 154 -21.05 6.43 6.54
N LYS A 155 -21.35 7.72 6.39
CA LYS A 155 -20.84 8.82 7.20
C LYS A 155 -22.03 9.57 7.77
#